data_AF-A0A356ARI5-F1
#
_entry.id   AF-A0A356ARI5-F1
#
_cell.length_a   1.000
_cell.length_b   1.000
_cell.length_c   1.000
_cell.angle_alpha   90.00
_cell.angle_beta   90.00
_cell.angle_gamma   90.00
#
_symmetry.space_group_name_H-M   'P 1'
#
loop_
_entity.id
_entity.type
_entity.pdbx_description
1 polymer ?
#
loop_
_entity_poly.entity_id
_entity_poly.type
_entity_poly.pdbx_seq_one_letter_code
_entity_poly.pdbx_strand_id
1 'polypeptide(L)'
;MIPLGIIGSIFIGIVLLIFVNKKSTETPYIIVLNLENDKAENDCMEAIKEKTKKSLIKAKTVTKTGIELTVEIRLSDMSAKLLNELLTINGVNNACLVSYNGEYAV
;
A
#
# COMPACT_ATOMS: atom_id res chain seq x y z
N MET A 1 -13.19 -48.14 6.55
CA MET A 1 -12.59 -47.30 5.48
C MET A 1 -13.50 -46.12 5.09
N ILE A 2 -14.80 -46.33 4.88
CA ILE A 2 -15.75 -45.28 4.45
C ILE A 2 -15.94 -44.13 5.49
N PRO A 3 -16.13 -44.39 6.80
CA PRO A 3 -16.41 -43.32 7.77
C PRO A 3 -15.26 -42.32 7.92
N LEU A 4 -14.02 -42.81 7.83
CA LEU A 4 -12.82 -41.99 7.97
C LEU A 4 -12.61 -41.06 6.77
N GLY A 5 -12.91 -41.53 5.55
CA GLY A 5 -12.85 -40.72 4.34
C GLY A 5 -13.89 -39.59 4.32
N ILE A 6 -15.09 -39.84 4.87
CA ILE A 6 -16.14 -38.81 4.98
C ILE A 6 -15.73 -37.71 5.97
N ILE A 7 -15.19 -38.08 7.13
CA ILE A 7 -14.74 -37.10 8.13
C ILE A 7 -13.54 -36.29 7.61
N GLY A 8 -12.58 -36.94 6.96
CA GLY A 8 -11.42 -36.27 6.39
C GLY A 8 -11.78 -35.28 5.28
N SER A 9 -12.70 -35.66 4.39
CA SER A 9 -13.16 -34.78 3.31
C SER A 9 -13.93 -33.56 3.82
N ILE A 10 -14.79 -33.73 4.84
CA ILE A 10 -15.46 -32.60 5.51
C ILE A 10 -14.43 -31.67 6.16
N PHE A 11 -13.44 -32.22 6.87
CA PHE A 11 -12.40 -31.43 7.52
C PHE A 11 -11.57 -30.61 6.52
N ILE A 12 -11.11 -31.23 5.43
CA ILE A 12 -10.37 -30.54 4.36
C ILE A 12 -11.25 -29.46 3.72
N GLY A 13 -12.54 -29.76 3.47
CA GLY A 13 -13.49 -28.80 2.94
C GLY A 13 -13.64 -27.56 3.83
N ILE A 14 -13.76 -27.75 5.15
CA ILE A 14 -13.84 -26.63 6.12
C ILE A 14 -12.55 -25.81 6.11
N VAL A 15 -11.38 -26.47 6.13
CA VAL A 15 -10.09 -25.78 6.09
C VAL A 15 -9.97 -24.92 4.82
N LEU A 16 -10.28 -25.48 3.65
CA LEU A 16 -10.25 -24.75 2.38
C LEU A 16 -11.23 -23.58 2.37
N LEU A 17 -12.43 -23.75 2.94
CA LEU A 17 -13.45 -22.70 3.02
C LEU A 17 -12.98 -21.53 3.90
N ILE A 18 -12.23 -21.79 4.98
CA ILE A 18 -11.62 -20.74 5.80
C ILE A 18 -10.53 -20.00 5.02
N PHE A 19 -9.65 -20.72 4.32
CA PHE A 19 -8.54 -20.10 3.59
C PHE A 19 -9.01 -19.29 2.36
N VAL A 20 -9.99 -19.76 1.60
CA VAL A 20 -10.49 -19.06 0.41
C VAL A 20 -11.24 -17.77 0.75
N ASN A 21 -11.93 -17.75 1.89
CA ASN A 21 -12.65 -16.57 2.37
C ASN A 21 -11.74 -15.54 3.07
N LYS A 22 -10.50 -15.93 3.39
CA LYS A 22 -9.49 -15.01 3.92
C LYS A 22 -8.93 -14.14 2.78
N LYS A 23 -9.68 -13.09 2.40
CA LYS A 23 -9.15 -12.04 1.51
C LYS A 23 -8.03 -11.28 2.22
N SER A 24 -6.78 -11.64 1.91
CA SER A 24 -5.61 -10.83 2.23
C SER A 24 -5.31 -9.86 1.07
N THR A 25 -6.31 -9.12 0.59
CA THR A 25 -6.12 -8.16 -0.50
C THR A 25 -5.66 -6.83 0.06
N GLU A 26 -4.46 -6.80 0.62
CA GLU A 26 -3.73 -5.56 0.80
C GLU A 26 -3.00 -5.27 -0.51
N THR A 27 -3.71 -4.71 -1.48
CA THR A 27 -3.11 -4.38 -2.78
C THR A 27 -2.06 -3.30 -2.55
N PRO A 28 -0.77 -3.58 -2.85
CA PRO A 28 0.26 -2.58 -2.68
C PRO A 28 0.18 -1.55 -3.80
N TYR A 29 0.46 -0.31 -3.46
CA TYR A 29 0.58 0.80 -4.40
C TYR A 29 1.89 1.53 -4.14
N ILE A 30 2.38 2.23 -5.15
CA ILE A 30 3.51 3.14 -5.01
C ILE A 30 2.98 4.56 -5.17
N ILE A 31 3.27 5.42 -4.20
CA ILE A 31 3.10 6.86 -4.33
C ILE A 31 4.44 7.47 -4.73
N VAL A 32 4.44 8.31 -5.75
CA VAL A 32 5.57 9.17 -6.10
C VAL A 32 5.18 10.62 -5.82
N LEU A 33 5.95 11.29 -4.97
CA LEU A 33 5.76 12.69 -4.58
C LEU A 33 6.92 13.54 -5.07
N ASN A 34 6.61 14.73 -5.56
CA ASN A 34 7.59 15.80 -5.75
C ASN A 34 7.28 16.92 -4.75
N LEU A 35 8.28 17.26 -3.94
CA LEU A 35 8.14 18.09 -2.75
C LEU A 35 9.16 19.23 -2.79
N GLU A 36 8.80 20.37 -2.23
CA GLU A 36 9.66 21.54 -2.19
C GLU A 36 10.75 21.42 -1.11
N ASN A 37 10.45 20.82 0.04
CA ASN A 37 11.33 20.82 1.21
C ASN A 37 11.02 19.68 2.20
N ASP A 38 11.87 19.53 3.22
CA ASP A 38 11.75 18.50 4.26
C ASP A 38 10.48 18.62 5.11
N LYS A 39 9.90 19.82 5.23
CA LYS A 39 8.64 20.00 5.96
C LYS A 39 7.49 19.33 5.21
N ALA A 40 7.39 19.57 3.90
CA ALA A 40 6.39 18.92 3.05
C ALA A 40 6.54 17.39 3.06
N GLU A 41 7.77 16.88 3.12
CA GLU A 41 8.04 15.44 3.29
C GLU A 41 7.49 14.89 4.60
N ASN A 42 7.78 15.55 5.72
CA ASN A 42 7.32 15.11 7.03
C ASN A 42 5.79 15.12 7.11
N ASP A 43 5.15 16.20 6.66
CA ASP A 43 3.70 16.36 6.66
C ASP A 43 3.03 15.29 5.77
N CYS A 44 3.58 15.01 4.57
CA CYS A 44 3.09 13.94 3.70
C CYS A 44 3.24 12.56 4.33
N MET A 45 4.40 12.28 4.94
CA MET A 45 4.66 10.98 5.56
C MET A 45 3.78 10.72 6.77
N GLU A 46 3.40 11.76 7.52
CA GLU A 46 2.43 11.66 8.60
C GLU A 46 1.04 11.31 8.05
N ALA A 47 0.55 12.04 7.04
CA ALA A 47 -0.73 11.77 6.39
C ALA A 47 -0.79 10.35 5.77
N ILE A 48 0.29 9.90 5.13
CA ILE A 48 0.39 8.55 4.58
C ILE A 48 0.30 7.50 5.69
N LYS A 49 1.01 7.69 6.81
CA LYS A 49 1.00 6.72 7.93
C LYS A 49 -0.37 6.63 8.60
N GLU A 50 -1.10 7.74 8.69
CA GLU A 50 -2.45 7.76 9.27
C GLU A 50 -3.45 6.97 8.40
N LYS A 51 -3.33 7.07 7.07
CA LYS A 51 -4.33 6.54 6.12
C LYS A 51 -3.97 5.21 5.48
N THR A 52 -2.79 4.65 5.79
CA THR A 52 -2.32 3.38 5.22
C THR A 52 -1.96 2.39 6.31
N LYS A 53 -2.19 1.10 6.07
CA LYS A 53 -1.81 0.06 7.05
C LYS A 53 -0.31 -0.15 7.14
N LYS A 54 0.39 0.16 6.05
CA LYS A 54 1.84 0.04 5.92
C LYS A 54 2.32 1.10 4.94
N SER A 55 3.41 1.76 5.27
CA SER A 55 4.13 2.68 4.41
C SER A 55 5.63 2.37 4.48
N LEU A 56 6.30 2.29 3.35
CA LEU A 56 7.74 2.03 3.26
C LEU A 56 8.36 2.91 2.17
N ILE A 57 9.30 3.76 2.55
CA ILE A 57 10.09 4.55 1.60
C ILE A 57 10.97 3.58 0.81
N LYS A 58 10.85 3.62 -0.52
CA LYS A 58 11.67 2.83 -1.45
C LYS A 58 12.82 3.63 -2.05
N ALA A 59 12.59 4.91 -2.28
CA ALA A 59 13.60 5.83 -2.77
C ALA A 59 13.33 7.25 -2.26
N LYS A 60 14.40 8.00 -2.02
CA LYS A 60 14.39 9.43 -1.74
C LYS A 60 15.52 10.07 -2.54
N THR A 61 15.17 11.04 -3.38
CA THR A 61 16.13 11.85 -4.12
C THR A 61 16.03 13.29 -3.63
N VAL A 62 17.15 13.87 -3.21
CA VAL A 62 17.23 15.27 -2.80
C VAL A 62 18.05 16.03 -3.80
N THR A 63 17.49 17.14 -4.29
CA THR A 63 18.12 18.04 -5.25
C THR A 63 18.05 19.47 -4.74
N LYS A 64 18.76 20.39 -5.40
CA LYS A 64 18.64 21.83 -5.09
C LYS A 64 17.24 22.39 -5.38
N THR A 65 16.44 21.70 -6.19
CA THR A 65 15.12 22.14 -6.64
C THR A 65 13.98 21.47 -5.88
N GLY A 66 14.28 20.56 -4.95
CA GLY A 66 13.27 19.84 -4.17
C GLY A 66 13.62 18.38 -3.92
N ILE A 67 12.65 17.64 -3.41
CA ILE A 67 12.74 16.25 -2.98
C ILE A 67 11.77 15.40 -3.80
N GLU A 68 12.22 14.27 -4.30
CA GLU A 68 11.36 13.24 -4.87
C GLU A 68 11.31 12.03 -3.93
N LEU A 69 10.10 11.60 -3.58
CA LEU A 69 9.88 10.51 -2.63
C LEU A 69 9.03 9.42 -3.27
N THR A 70 9.53 8.18 -3.23
CA THR A 70 8.80 6.99 -3.67
C THR A 70 8.46 6.14 -2.46
N VAL A 71 7.16 5.94 -2.20
CA VAL A 71 6.65 5.23 -1.03
C VAL A 71 5.77 4.08 -1.45
N GLU A 72 6.12 2.85 -1.07
CA GLU A 72 5.20 1.72 -1.14
C GLU A 72 4.19 1.82 0.01
N ILE A 73 2.91 1.73 -0.30
CA ILE A 73 1.83 1.76 0.67
C ILE A 73 0.91 0.55 0.52
N ARG A 74 0.25 0.18 1.62
CA ARG A 74 -0.87 -0.75 1.61
C ARG A 74 -2.13 -0.02 2.02
N LEU A 75 -3.01 0.16 1.05
CA LEU A 75 -4.29 0.81 1.25
C LEU A 75 -5.26 -0.13 2.00
N SER A 76 -5.97 0.42 2.98
CA SER A 76 -7.07 -0.27 3.68
C SER A 76 -8.38 -0.23 2.89
N ASP A 77 -8.60 0.82 2.10
CA ASP A 77 -9.71 0.97 1.14
C ASP A 77 -9.23 1.57 -0.20
N MET A 78 -10.03 1.41 -1.26
CA MET A 78 -9.76 2.13 -2.50
C MET A 78 -10.11 3.61 -2.34
N SER A 79 -9.12 4.48 -2.13
CA SER A 79 -9.39 5.90 -2.27
C SER A 79 -8.22 6.67 -2.87
N ALA A 80 -8.40 7.04 -4.13
CA ALA A 80 -7.76 8.18 -4.77
C ALA A 80 -7.87 9.49 -3.96
N LYS A 81 -8.69 9.51 -2.89
CA LYS A 81 -8.79 10.62 -1.93
C LYS A 81 -7.46 10.93 -1.24
N LEU A 82 -6.63 9.92 -0.95
CA LEU A 82 -5.32 10.14 -0.34
C LEU A 82 -4.46 11.06 -1.21
N LEU A 83 -4.47 10.88 -2.54
CA LEU A 83 -3.71 11.73 -3.46
C LEU A 83 -4.19 13.18 -3.44
N ASN A 84 -5.51 13.38 -3.42
CA ASN A 84 -6.09 14.71 -3.37
C ASN A 84 -5.71 15.44 -2.08
N GLU A 85 -5.72 14.74 -0.95
CA GLU A 85 -5.32 15.31 0.35
C GLU A 85 -3.82 15.64 0.37
N LEU A 86 -2.96 14.76 -0.16
CA LEU A 86 -1.53 15.04 -0.27
C LEU A 86 -1.26 16.28 -1.13
N LEU A 87 -1.99 16.48 -2.23
CA LEU A 87 -1.88 17.70 -3.04
C LEU A 87 -2.32 18.99 -2.33
N THR A 88 -3.07 18.90 -1.22
CA THR A 88 -3.41 20.09 -0.42
C THR A 88 -2.32 20.50 0.56
N ILE A 89 -1.30 19.66 0.77
CA ILE A 89 -0.19 19.97 1.67
C ILE A 89 0.73 21.00 1.00
N ASN A 90 1.02 22.09 1.70
CA ASN A 90 1.92 23.14 1.20
C ASN A 90 3.31 22.56 0.91
N GLY A 91 3.83 22.86 -0.28
CA GLY A 91 5.12 22.35 -0.76
C GLY A 91 5.02 20.98 -1.44
N VAL A 92 3.82 20.44 -1.68
CA VAL A 92 3.63 19.31 -2.59
C VAL A 92 3.39 19.84 -4.00
N ASN A 93 4.34 19.58 -4.89
CA ASN A 93 4.24 20.01 -6.28
C ASN A 93 3.38 19.02 -7.08
N ASN A 94 3.67 17.73 -6.95
CA ASN A 94 2.99 16.65 -7.68
C ASN A 94 2.83 15.41 -6.78
N ALA A 95 1.75 14.67 -6.99
CA ALA A 95 1.52 13.35 -6.39
C ALA A 95 0.97 12.38 -7.45
N CYS A 96 1.55 11.19 -7.53
CA CYS A 96 1.17 10.13 -8.46
C CYS A 96 0.95 8.81 -7.70
N LEU A 97 -0.10 8.07 -8.04
CA LEU A 97 -0.39 6.74 -7.50
C LEU A 97 -0.23 5.71 -8.62
N VAL A 98 0.63 4.72 -8.39
CA VAL A 98 0.91 3.64 -9.33
C VAL A 98 0.47 2.33 -8.68
N SER A 99 -0.39 1.57 -9.37
CA SER A 99 -0.72 0.20 -8.95
C SER A 99 0.52 -0.67 -9.02
N TYR A 100 0.86 -1.35 -7.93
CA TYR A 100 2.04 -2.20 -7.85
C TYR A 100 1.59 -3.65 -7.67
N ASN A 101 1.90 -4.51 -8.64
CA ASN A 101 1.49 -5.92 -8.60
C ASN A 101 2.49 -6.81 -7.85
N GLY A 102 3.55 -6.26 -7.27
CA GLY A 102 4.58 -7.07 -6.58
C GLY A 102 5.57 -7.78 -7.51
N GLU A 103 5.35 -7.78 -8.82
CA GLU A 103 6.28 -8.35 -9.82
C GLU A 103 7.39 -7.36 -10.15
N TYR A 104 8.37 -7.29 -9.26
CA TYR A 104 9.76 -7.09 -9.66
C TYR A 104 10.58 -8.18 -8.97
N ALA A 105 10.48 -9.39 -9.54
CA ALA A 105 11.52 -10.39 -9.37
C ALA A 105 12.65 -10.02 -10.32
N VAL A 106 13.76 -9.54 -9.76
CA VAL A 106 15.07 -9.60 -10.40
C VAL A 106 15.81 -10.76 -9.77
#